data_AF-A0A849S568-F1
#
_entry.id   AF-A0A849S568-F1
#
_cell.length_a   1.000
_cell.length_b   1.000
_cell.length_c   1.000
_cell.angle_alpha   90.00
_cell.angle_beta   90.00
_cell.angle_gamma   90.00
#
_symmetry.space_group_name_H-M   'P 1'
#
loop_
_entity.id
_entity.type
_entity.pdbx_description
1 polymer ?
#
loop_
_entity_poly.entity_id
_entity_poly.type
_entity_poly.pdbx_seq_one_letter_code
_entity_poly.pdbx_strand_id
1 'polypeptide(L)'
;MHITAMKYELPTKSAGYFPEVLSLLSSIDDSCVFNEDRDLSHPADLFLLTFNDVIECAYRLSKRFNAEADRRQLHRQTDISELDDIRIDIFNLIFYTSNFIEACQSIIKSLFPDADNGNKFTKAVREFNENTKNYRSHASKIINQIKHQHRRIRPFSYAWENNLIIGYFIEGLVEINTIGPEPKIHSKFNDLNTGFSINRDIPYHLINVYFASACLASVVRKHIRISEVVPEMLDGEHLERCFREVAKMKVMLLPDEIKMEIPFVHMRKDGTFLLEFPSKIKPENIKPHIADISVTTRLGIKNLSFAPPYAMFAKNG
;
A
#
# COMPACT_ATOMS: atom_id res chain seq x y z
N MET A 1 -13.19 5.62 15.16
CA MET A 1 -12.25 6.54 14.50
C MET A 1 -12.94 7.01 13.24
N HIS A 2 -13.26 8.30 13.09
CA HIS A 2 -13.83 8.79 11.84
C HIS A 2 -12.73 8.84 10.79
N ILE A 3 -12.82 7.99 9.77
CA ILE A 3 -11.94 8.06 8.61
C ILE A 3 -12.50 9.15 7.70
N THR A 4 -11.70 10.18 7.44
CA THR A 4 -12.04 11.21 6.46
C THR A 4 -12.13 10.53 5.09
N ALA A 5 -13.26 10.68 4.40
CA ALA A 5 -13.40 10.13 3.06
C ALA A 5 -12.33 10.70 2.14
N MET A 6 -11.50 9.82 1.59
CA MET A 6 -10.46 10.12 0.64
C MET A 6 -11.00 9.85 -0.77
N LYS A 7 -10.99 10.87 -1.62
CA LYS A 7 -11.45 10.76 -3.00
C LYS A 7 -10.52 11.56 -3.92
N TYR A 8 -9.87 10.88 -4.85
CA TYR A 8 -8.96 11.51 -5.82
C TYR A 8 -9.43 11.19 -7.22
N GLU A 9 -9.86 12.22 -7.94
CA GLU A 9 -10.08 12.13 -9.38
C GLU A 9 -8.72 12.40 -10.03
N LEU A 10 -8.11 11.36 -10.59
CA LEU A 10 -6.79 11.50 -11.18
C LEU A 10 -6.90 12.38 -12.42
N PRO A 11 -5.94 13.28 -12.65
CA PRO A 11 -6.02 14.22 -13.74
C PRO A 11 -6.01 13.50 -15.10
N THR A 12 -6.37 14.22 -16.16
CA THR A 12 -6.46 13.68 -17.51
C THR A 12 -5.11 13.15 -18.00
N LYS A 13 -5.13 12.31 -19.05
CA LYS A 13 -3.93 11.75 -19.68
C LYS A 13 -2.83 12.79 -19.98
N SER A 14 -3.22 14.04 -20.26
CA SER A 14 -2.32 15.16 -20.51
C SER A 14 -1.44 15.58 -19.32
N ALA A 15 -1.84 15.30 -18.08
CA ALA A 15 -1.07 15.58 -16.87
C ALA A 15 -0.35 14.33 -16.31
N GLY A 16 -0.36 13.23 -17.06
CA GLY A 16 0.34 12.00 -16.71
C GLY A 16 -0.15 11.29 -15.45
N TYR A 17 -1.33 11.64 -14.92
CA TYR A 17 -1.89 11.13 -13.66
C TYR A 17 -1.07 11.47 -12.40
N PHE A 18 -0.04 12.33 -12.48
CA PHE A 18 0.77 12.67 -11.31
C PHE A 18 -0.01 13.50 -10.28
N PRO A 19 0.30 13.36 -8.97
CA PRO A 19 -0.26 14.24 -7.95
C PRO A 19 0.20 15.68 -8.14
N GLU A 20 -0.68 16.64 -7.87
CA GLU A 20 -0.42 18.07 -8.03
C GLU A 20 0.85 18.56 -7.30
N VAL A 21 1.21 17.92 -6.18
CA VAL A 21 2.40 18.29 -5.41
C VAL A 21 3.67 18.26 -6.25
N LEU A 22 3.75 17.43 -7.29
CA LEU A 22 4.90 17.40 -8.17
C LEU A 22 5.09 18.74 -8.89
N SER A 23 4.04 19.27 -9.51
CA SER A 23 4.09 20.59 -10.17
C SER A 23 4.34 21.72 -9.17
N LEU A 24 3.84 21.60 -7.93
CA LEU A 24 4.16 22.56 -6.87
C LEU A 24 5.66 22.55 -6.53
N LEU A 25 6.25 21.36 -6.35
CA LEU A 25 7.66 21.21 -5.99
C LEU A 25 8.59 21.64 -7.12
N SER A 26 8.26 21.35 -8.38
CA SER A 26 9.02 21.82 -9.56
C SER A 26 8.96 23.33 -9.76
N SER A 27 7.94 24.00 -9.22
CA SER A 27 7.75 25.46 -9.39
C SER A 27 8.39 26.28 -8.26
N ILE A 28 9.09 25.64 -7.31
CA ILE A 28 9.79 26.35 -6.24
C ILE A 28 11.09 26.90 -6.82
N ASP A 29 11.38 28.18 -6.57
CA ASP A 29 12.65 28.78 -6.93
C ASP A 29 13.80 28.07 -6.18
N ASP A 30 14.84 27.64 -6.89
CA ASP A 30 15.99 26.92 -6.33
C ASP A 30 16.64 27.67 -5.15
N SER A 31 16.61 29.01 -5.14
CA SER A 31 17.10 29.83 -4.02
C SER A 31 16.31 29.67 -2.71
N CYS A 32 15.11 29.09 -2.80
CA CYS A 32 14.24 28.79 -1.66
C CYS A 32 14.31 27.31 -1.23
N VAL A 33 15.17 26.52 -1.87
CA VAL A 33 15.38 25.10 -1.58
C VAL A 33 16.75 24.91 -0.93
N PHE A 34 16.78 24.17 0.17
CA PHE A 34 17.95 23.95 1.02
C PHE A 34 18.29 22.45 1.08
N ASN A 35 18.26 21.80 -0.09
CA ASN A 35 18.53 20.36 -0.21
C ASN A 35 20.04 20.06 -0.20
N GLU A 36 20.86 20.89 -0.86
CA GLU A 36 22.32 20.73 -0.90
C GLU A 36 22.95 20.87 0.48
N ASP A 37 22.50 21.85 1.27
CA ASP A 37 22.90 22.05 2.68
C ASP A 37 22.65 20.82 3.57
N ARG A 38 21.87 19.85 3.07
CA ARG A 38 21.41 18.67 3.81
C ARG A 38 21.79 17.35 3.18
N ASP A 39 22.60 17.36 2.11
CA ASP A 39 22.96 16.16 1.35
C ASP A 39 21.71 15.40 0.84
N LEU A 40 20.72 16.17 0.37
CA LEU A 40 19.47 15.66 -0.19
C LEU A 40 19.35 16.01 -1.68
N SER A 41 18.72 15.13 -2.45
CA SER A 41 18.28 15.43 -3.81
C SER A 41 17.23 16.55 -3.82
N HIS A 42 17.06 17.19 -4.98
CA HIS A 42 16.03 18.20 -5.18
C HIS A 42 14.64 17.65 -4.78
N PRO A 43 13.78 18.43 -4.10
CA PRO A 43 12.46 17.98 -3.64
C PRO A 43 11.59 17.33 -4.72
N ALA A 44 11.57 17.91 -5.91
CA ALA A 44 10.77 17.40 -7.03
C ALA A 44 11.28 16.02 -7.50
N ASP A 45 12.59 15.85 -7.62
CA ASP A 45 13.22 14.58 -8.02
C ASP A 45 13.01 13.51 -6.96
N LEU A 46 13.24 13.85 -5.69
CA LEU A 46 13.03 12.93 -4.57
C LEU A 46 11.57 12.45 -4.53
N PHE A 47 10.61 13.35 -4.76
CA PHE A 47 9.20 12.99 -4.87
C PHE A 47 8.96 12.06 -6.05
N LEU A 48 9.38 12.46 -7.25
CA LEU A 48 9.11 11.73 -8.49
C LEU A 48 9.67 10.30 -8.45
N LEU A 49 10.93 10.15 -8.03
CA LEU A 49 11.61 8.86 -7.95
C LEU A 49 10.90 7.93 -6.95
N THR A 50 10.68 8.39 -5.72
CA THR A 50 10.08 7.55 -4.68
C THR A 50 8.60 7.26 -4.95
N PHE A 51 7.87 8.17 -5.60
CA PHE A 51 6.51 7.92 -6.07
C PHE A 51 6.50 6.85 -7.16
N ASN A 52 7.38 6.95 -8.15
CA ASN A 52 7.46 5.97 -9.25
C ASN A 52 7.84 4.58 -8.76
N ASP A 53 8.72 4.45 -7.76
CA ASP A 53 9.04 3.15 -7.14
C ASP A 53 7.79 2.45 -6.60
N VAL A 54 6.89 3.21 -5.97
CA VAL A 54 5.62 2.68 -5.46
C VAL A 54 4.71 2.24 -6.60
N ILE A 55 4.56 3.07 -7.65
CA ILE A 55 3.74 2.77 -8.81
C ILE A 55 4.23 1.50 -9.52
N GLU A 56 5.53 1.35 -9.71
CA GLU A 56 6.11 0.16 -10.35
C GLU A 56 5.87 -1.10 -9.51
N CYS A 57 6.04 -1.02 -8.19
CA CYS A 57 5.74 -2.14 -7.29
C CYS A 57 4.26 -2.54 -7.32
N ALA A 58 3.36 -1.56 -7.30
CA ALA A 58 1.92 -1.80 -7.38
C ALA A 58 1.51 -2.40 -8.75
N TYR A 59 2.09 -1.91 -9.84
CA TYR A 59 1.87 -2.47 -11.19
C TYR A 59 2.35 -3.91 -11.27
N ARG A 60 3.59 -4.20 -10.84
CA ARG A 60 4.14 -5.57 -10.89
C ARG A 60 3.31 -6.55 -10.08
N LEU A 61 2.91 -6.18 -8.86
CA LEU A 61 2.09 -7.03 -7.99
C LEU A 61 0.68 -7.23 -8.54
N SER A 62 0.01 -6.16 -9.00
CA SER A 62 -1.36 -6.25 -9.55
C SER A 62 -1.42 -7.06 -10.85
N LYS A 63 -0.46 -6.85 -11.76
CA LYS A 63 -0.33 -7.65 -12.98
C LYS A 63 -0.16 -9.13 -12.70
N ARG A 64 0.71 -9.47 -11.73
CA ARG A 64 0.93 -10.85 -11.32
C ARG A 64 -0.30 -11.46 -10.66
N PHE A 65 -0.97 -10.71 -9.79
CA PHE A 65 -2.24 -11.11 -9.20
C PHE A 65 -3.30 -11.41 -10.28
N ASN A 66 -3.50 -10.50 -11.25
CA ASN A 66 -4.47 -10.68 -12.32
C ASN A 66 -4.16 -11.93 -13.16
N ALA A 67 -2.89 -12.19 -13.46
CA ALA A 67 -2.48 -13.40 -14.16
C ALA A 67 -2.86 -14.68 -13.41
N GLU A 68 -2.69 -14.74 -12.08
CA GLU A 68 -3.14 -15.89 -11.28
C GLU A 68 -4.66 -16.02 -11.24
N ALA A 69 -5.36 -14.90 -11.10
CA ALA A 69 -6.82 -14.88 -11.08
C ALA A 69 -7.39 -15.40 -12.41
N ASP A 70 -6.81 -14.99 -13.54
CA ASP A 70 -7.21 -15.44 -14.88
C ASP A 70 -6.92 -16.93 -15.09
N ARG A 71 -5.77 -17.44 -14.63
CA ARG A 71 -5.46 -18.88 -14.67
C ARG A 71 -6.46 -19.70 -13.88
N ARG A 72 -6.86 -19.23 -12.69
CA ARG A 72 -7.88 -19.91 -11.87
C ARG A 72 -9.23 -19.96 -12.57
N GLN A 73 -9.64 -18.87 -13.23
CA GLN A 73 -10.87 -18.83 -14.02
C GLN A 73 -10.86 -19.84 -15.17
N LEU A 74 -9.68 -20.16 -15.71
CA LEU A 74 -9.46 -21.21 -16.71
C LEU A 74 -9.32 -22.62 -16.10
N HIS A 75 -9.76 -22.83 -14.85
CA HIS A 75 -9.68 -24.10 -14.11
C HIS A 75 -8.26 -24.66 -13.96
N ARG A 76 -7.23 -23.82 -14.03
CA ARG A 76 -5.85 -24.24 -13.75
C ARG A 76 -5.58 -24.14 -12.26
N GLN A 77 -4.85 -25.10 -11.71
CA GLN A 77 -4.40 -25.04 -10.31
C GLN A 77 -3.35 -23.95 -10.17
N THR A 78 -3.41 -23.22 -9.05
CA THR A 78 -2.38 -22.24 -8.69
C THR A 78 -1.09 -22.98 -8.36
N ASP A 79 0.00 -22.60 -9.02
CA ASP A 79 1.32 -23.11 -8.66
C ASP A 79 1.76 -22.46 -7.34
N ILE A 80 1.87 -23.28 -6.30
CA ILE A 80 2.25 -22.86 -4.96
C ILE A 80 3.68 -22.28 -4.92
N SER A 81 4.57 -22.73 -5.82
CA SER A 81 5.92 -22.17 -5.92
C SER A 81 5.90 -20.75 -6.50
N GLU A 82 5.07 -20.51 -7.51
CA GLU A 82 4.85 -19.16 -8.06
C GLU A 82 4.21 -18.22 -7.03
N LEU A 83 3.40 -18.75 -6.11
CA LEU A 83 2.81 -18.00 -5.01
C LEU A 83 3.86 -17.55 -3.97
N ASP A 84 4.86 -18.38 -3.63
CA ASP A 84 5.92 -17.99 -2.67
C ASP A 84 6.76 -16.82 -3.22
N ASP A 85 6.96 -16.75 -4.53
CA ASP A 85 7.70 -15.67 -5.18
C ASP A 85 6.96 -14.32 -5.15
N ILE A 86 5.64 -14.30 -5.00
CA ILE A 86 4.85 -13.05 -4.83
C ILE A 86 5.28 -12.30 -3.54
N ARG A 87 5.88 -12.98 -2.56
CA ARG A 87 6.31 -12.36 -1.30
C ARG A 87 7.27 -11.18 -1.51
N ILE A 88 8.10 -11.23 -2.55
CA ILE A 88 9.08 -10.17 -2.87
C ILE A 88 8.33 -8.93 -3.34
N ASP A 89 7.29 -9.13 -4.16
CA ASP A 89 6.46 -8.04 -4.69
C ASP A 89 5.63 -7.37 -3.59
N ILE A 90 5.07 -8.16 -2.68
CA ILE A 90 4.39 -7.65 -1.48
C ILE A 90 5.37 -6.86 -0.60
N PHE A 91 6.55 -7.42 -0.30
CA PHE A 91 7.55 -6.74 0.52
C PHE A 91 7.93 -5.39 -0.10
N ASN A 92 8.23 -5.38 -1.40
CA ASN A 92 8.62 -4.18 -2.11
C ASN A 92 7.51 -3.12 -2.06
N LEU A 93 6.24 -3.48 -2.29
CA LEU A 93 5.14 -2.52 -2.18
C LEU A 93 5.08 -1.87 -0.79
N ILE A 94 5.13 -2.67 0.28
CA ILE A 94 5.07 -2.16 1.67
C ILE A 94 6.32 -1.32 1.99
N PHE A 95 7.49 -1.75 1.52
CA PHE A 95 8.75 -1.05 1.75
C PHE A 95 8.79 0.31 1.06
N TYR A 96 8.51 0.34 -0.25
CA TYR A 96 8.57 1.58 -1.04
C TYR A 96 7.46 2.55 -0.66
N THR A 97 6.29 2.06 -0.23
CA THR A 97 5.25 2.95 0.32
C THR A 97 5.66 3.59 1.64
N SER A 98 6.34 2.84 2.54
CA SER A 98 6.93 3.42 3.75
C SER A 98 8.02 4.43 3.41
N ASN A 99 8.91 4.09 2.47
CA ASN A 99 9.99 4.96 2.01
C ASN A 99 9.45 6.26 1.39
N PHE A 100 8.35 6.20 0.64
CA PHE A 100 7.70 7.38 0.07
C PHE A 100 7.20 8.36 1.17
N ILE A 101 6.61 7.84 2.26
CA ILE A 101 6.19 8.69 3.39
C ILE A 101 7.40 9.36 4.05
N GLU A 102 8.49 8.62 4.25
CA GLU A 102 9.74 9.15 4.80
C GLU A 102 10.36 10.19 3.85
N ALA A 103 10.32 9.95 2.54
CA ALA A 103 10.77 10.89 1.52
C ALA A 103 9.96 12.19 1.56
N CYS A 104 8.64 12.13 1.78
CA CYS A 104 7.83 13.34 2.00
C CYS A 104 8.31 14.16 3.21
N GLN A 105 8.76 13.51 4.28
CA GLN A 105 9.33 14.22 5.44
C GLN A 105 10.69 14.85 5.12
N SER A 106 11.53 14.16 4.35
CA SER A 106 12.81 14.68 3.84
C SER A 106 12.60 15.87 2.90
N ILE A 107 11.58 15.84 2.05
CA ILE A 107 11.15 16.97 1.23
C ILE A 107 10.76 18.16 2.11
N ILE A 108 9.93 17.94 3.15
CA ILE A 108 9.61 19.04 4.08
C ILE A 108 10.89 19.59 4.70
N LYS A 109 11.86 18.73 5.08
CA LYS A 109 13.14 19.17 5.65
C LYS A 109 13.94 20.07 4.71
N SER A 110 14.01 19.76 3.42
CA SER A 110 14.77 20.56 2.44
C SER A 110 14.12 21.91 2.11
N LEU A 111 12.86 22.14 2.47
CA LEU A 111 12.14 23.39 2.17
C LEU A 111 12.29 24.50 3.24
N PHE A 112 13.06 24.28 4.31
CA PHE A 112 13.28 25.29 5.35
C PHE A 112 14.76 25.49 5.62
N PRO A 113 15.25 26.71 5.86
CA PRO A 113 16.66 26.94 6.22
C PRO A 113 16.98 26.40 7.63
N ASP A 114 16.07 26.61 8.59
CA ASP A 114 16.26 26.23 10.00
C ASP A 114 15.56 24.91 10.36
N ALA A 115 15.72 23.85 9.57
CA ALA A 115 15.01 22.59 9.82
C ALA A 115 15.32 21.96 11.21
N ASP A 116 16.43 22.31 11.86
CA ASP A 116 16.78 21.72 13.15
C ASP A 116 16.24 22.51 14.35
N ASN A 117 15.88 23.79 14.19
CA ASN A 117 15.47 24.69 15.30
C ASN A 117 14.31 25.66 14.96
N GLY A 118 13.74 25.58 13.76
CA GLY A 118 12.76 26.53 13.25
C GLY A 118 11.32 26.16 13.59
N ASN A 119 10.62 27.06 14.29
CA ASN A 119 9.19 26.91 14.63
C ASN A 119 8.29 26.62 13.41
N LYS A 120 8.65 27.11 12.21
CA LYS A 120 7.89 26.86 10.97
C LYS A 120 8.05 25.42 10.49
N PHE A 121 9.28 24.89 10.48
CA PHE A 121 9.57 23.51 10.12
C PHE A 121 8.85 22.53 11.06
N THR A 122 8.98 22.73 12.38
CA THR A 122 8.35 21.85 13.37
C THR A 122 6.83 21.80 13.18
N LYS A 123 6.20 22.93 12.85
CA LYS A 123 4.76 22.99 12.54
C LYS A 123 4.42 22.22 11.25
N ALA A 124 5.19 22.42 10.18
CA ALA A 124 5.00 21.74 8.90
C ALA A 124 5.11 20.21 9.02
N VAL A 125 6.17 19.73 9.68
CA VAL A 125 6.37 18.28 9.92
C VAL A 125 5.28 17.71 10.82
N ARG A 126 4.90 18.43 11.87
CA ARG A 126 3.81 18.00 12.77
C ARG A 126 2.50 17.86 12.01
N GLU A 127 2.14 18.84 11.19
CA GLU A 127 0.92 18.81 10.38
C GLU A 127 0.90 17.61 9.43
N PHE A 128 1.98 17.39 8.67
CA PHE A 128 2.11 16.21 7.81
C PHE A 128 1.99 14.90 8.59
N ASN A 129 2.69 14.81 9.73
CA ASN A 129 2.73 13.61 10.56
C ASN A 129 1.41 13.29 11.24
N GLU A 130 0.65 14.31 11.65
CA GLU A 130 -0.68 14.14 12.24
C GLU A 130 -1.67 13.63 11.18
N ASN A 131 -1.66 14.21 9.98
CA ASN A 131 -2.55 13.80 8.89
C ASN A 131 -2.25 12.39 8.39
N THR A 132 -0.98 12.02 8.27
CA THR A 132 -0.56 10.70 7.77
C THR A 132 -0.40 9.63 8.85
N LYS A 133 -0.68 9.96 10.12
CA LYS A 133 -0.37 9.14 11.30
C LYS A 133 -0.85 7.70 11.17
N ASN A 134 -2.13 7.51 10.82
CA ASN A 134 -2.76 6.19 10.84
C ASN A 134 -2.07 5.22 9.86
N TYR A 135 -1.91 5.66 8.60
CA TYR A 135 -1.28 4.85 7.57
C TYR A 135 0.22 4.63 7.83
N ARG A 136 0.95 5.69 8.20
CA ARG A 136 2.37 5.58 8.57
C ARG A 136 2.56 4.58 9.72
N SER A 137 1.77 4.68 10.78
CA SER A 137 1.84 3.73 11.90
C SER A 137 1.56 2.30 11.47
N HIS A 138 0.64 2.07 10.53
CA HIS A 138 0.39 0.74 9.97
C HIS A 138 1.60 0.21 9.18
N ALA A 139 2.10 0.97 8.20
CA ALA A 139 3.23 0.56 7.36
C ALA A 139 4.53 0.35 8.17
N SER A 140 4.88 1.31 9.03
CA SER A 140 6.07 1.22 9.88
C SER A 140 6.02 0.02 10.83
N LYS A 141 4.83 -0.32 11.35
CA LYS A 141 4.67 -1.49 12.21
C LYS A 141 5.03 -2.78 11.48
N ILE A 142 4.59 -2.93 10.22
CA ILE A 142 4.92 -4.09 9.39
C ILE A 142 6.43 -4.12 9.10
N ILE A 143 6.98 -3.03 8.58
CA ILE A 143 8.39 -2.93 8.21
C ILE A 143 9.32 -3.18 9.42
N ASN A 144 8.96 -2.68 10.60
CA ASN A 144 9.76 -2.89 11.81
C ASN A 144 9.80 -4.37 12.23
N GLN A 145 8.70 -5.12 12.10
CA GLN A 145 8.73 -6.56 12.37
C GLN A 145 9.64 -7.27 11.35
N ILE A 146 9.54 -6.93 10.06
CA ILE A 146 10.36 -7.54 9.01
C ILE A 146 11.85 -7.26 9.24
N LYS A 147 12.22 -5.99 9.44
CA LYS A 147 13.63 -5.55 9.58
C LYS A 147 14.27 -6.01 10.89
N HIS A 148 13.61 -5.81 12.03
CA HIS A 148 14.25 -6.00 13.34
C HIS A 148 14.02 -7.36 13.98
N GLN A 149 13.00 -8.10 13.53
CA GLN A 149 12.73 -9.45 14.04
C GLN A 149 12.93 -10.54 12.99
N HIS A 150 13.49 -10.17 11.82
CA HIS A 150 13.70 -11.07 10.69
C HIS A 150 12.43 -11.85 10.28
N ARG A 151 11.25 -11.21 10.45
CA ARG A 151 9.98 -11.81 10.05
C ARG A 151 9.90 -11.91 8.53
N ARG A 152 9.13 -12.89 8.07
CA ARG A 152 8.96 -13.18 6.64
C ARG A 152 7.53 -12.89 6.21
N ILE A 153 7.37 -12.45 4.97
CA ILE A 153 6.05 -12.40 4.33
C ILE A 153 5.71 -13.80 3.83
N ARG A 154 4.50 -14.27 4.14
CA ARG A 154 3.97 -15.57 3.74
C ARG A 154 2.70 -15.38 2.92
N PRO A 155 2.81 -15.47 1.59
CA PRO A 155 1.64 -15.56 0.73
C PRO A 155 0.86 -16.85 0.97
N PHE A 156 -0.45 -16.77 0.80
CA PHE A 156 -1.34 -17.92 0.78
C PHE A 156 -2.45 -17.68 -0.25
N SER A 157 -3.05 -18.76 -0.72
CA SER A 157 -4.26 -18.69 -1.53
C SER A 157 -5.47 -19.05 -0.68
N TYR A 158 -6.58 -18.39 -0.95
CA TYR A 158 -7.90 -18.69 -0.42
C TYR A 158 -8.82 -18.84 -1.63
N ALA A 159 -9.16 -20.07 -1.99
CA ALA A 159 -9.80 -20.39 -3.27
C ALA A 159 -11.09 -21.18 -3.06
N TRP A 160 -12.12 -20.86 -3.82
CA TRP A 160 -13.37 -21.62 -3.87
C TRP A 160 -13.91 -21.57 -5.30
N GLU A 161 -14.36 -22.71 -5.82
CA GLU A 161 -14.77 -22.82 -7.23
C GLU A 161 -13.70 -22.21 -8.15
N ASN A 162 -14.07 -21.22 -8.97
CA ASN A 162 -13.19 -20.49 -9.89
C ASN A 162 -12.68 -19.16 -9.32
N ASN A 163 -12.93 -18.87 -8.04
CA ASN A 163 -12.50 -17.66 -7.38
C ASN A 163 -11.19 -17.88 -6.63
N LEU A 164 -10.39 -16.82 -6.56
CA LEU A 164 -9.10 -16.80 -5.89
C LEU A 164 -8.91 -15.47 -5.18
N ILE A 165 -8.64 -15.54 -3.88
CA ILE A 165 -8.02 -14.44 -3.14
C ILE A 165 -6.58 -14.86 -2.90
N ILE A 166 -5.64 -13.98 -3.28
CA ILE A 166 -4.26 -14.09 -2.82
C ILE A 166 -4.14 -13.22 -1.59
N GLY A 167 -3.83 -13.86 -0.46
CA GLY A 167 -3.57 -13.18 0.78
C GLY A 167 -2.13 -13.33 1.21
N TYR A 168 -1.74 -12.60 2.24
CA TYR A 168 -0.47 -12.80 2.91
C TYR A 168 -0.54 -12.48 4.39
N PHE A 169 0.38 -13.03 5.15
CA PHE A 169 0.62 -12.61 6.53
C PHE A 169 2.11 -12.40 6.78
N ILE A 170 2.39 -11.74 7.89
CA ILE A 170 3.75 -11.56 8.40
C ILE A 170 3.96 -12.67 9.42
N GLU A 171 4.88 -13.58 9.13
CA GLU A 171 5.20 -14.72 9.97
C GLU A 171 5.80 -14.24 11.29
N GLY A 172 5.24 -14.70 12.40
CA GLY A 172 5.71 -14.45 13.75
C GLY A 172 5.57 -15.69 14.63
N LEU A 173 6.03 -15.57 15.87
CA LEU A 173 5.79 -16.60 16.89
C LEU A 173 4.40 -16.35 17.49
N VAL A 174 3.49 -17.31 17.33
CA VAL A 174 2.14 -17.23 17.92
C VAL A 174 2.11 -17.91 19.29
N GLU A 175 2.91 -18.95 19.47
CA GLU A 175 3.11 -19.70 20.72
C GLU A 175 4.54 -20.26 20.76
N ILE A 176 4.90 -20.94 21.85
CA ILE A 176 6.20 -21.61 21.97
C ILE A 176 6.35 -22.62 20.83
N ASN A 177 7.41 -22.45 20.03
CA ASN A 177 7.74 -23.29 18.87
C ASN A 177 6.68 -23.32 17.74
N THR A 178 5.64 -22.50 17.81
CA THR A 178 4.59 -22.39 16.78
C THR A 178 4.73 -21.08 16.03
N ILE A 179 4.92 -21.16 14.71
CA ILE A 179 4.91 -20.00 13.82
C ILE A 179 3.54 -19.82 13.15
N GLY A 180 3.17 -18.58 12.85
CA GLY A 180 1.90 -18.24 12.21
C GLY A 180 1.81 -16.73 11.96
N PRO A 181 0.62 -16.16 11.76
CA PRO A 181 0.46 -14.72 11.61
C PRO A 181 0.84 -13.97 12.90
N GLU A 182 1.79 -13.04 12.79
CA GLU A 182 2.36 -12.25 13.90
C GLU A 182 1.24 -11.52 14.67
N PRO A 183 0.98 -11.91 15.95
CA PRO A 183 -0.15 -11.38 16.72
C PRO A 183 -0.11 -9.87 16.91
N LYS A 184 1.07 -9.25 16.83
CA LYS A 184 1.17 -7.80 16.90
C LYS A 184 0.60 -7.14 15.66
N ILE A 185 0.69 -7.73 14.47
CA ILE A 185 0.25 -7.13 13.20
C ILE A 185 -1.16 -7.55 12.85
N HIS A 186 -1.46 -8.84 12.99
CA HIS A 186 -2.66 -9.46 12.44
C HIS A 186 -3.78 -9.49 13.47
N SER A 187 -4.97 -9.08 13.03
CA SER A 187 -6.16 -9.10 13.89
C SER A 187 -6.66 -10.52 14.09
N LYS A 188 -7.42 -10.74 15.17
CA LYS A 188 -8.09 -12.03 15.39
C LYS A 188 -9.46 -12.06 14.73
N PHE A 189 -9.79 -13.20 14.14
CA PHE A 189 -11.13 -13.56 13.70
C PHE A 189 -11.40 -15.01 14.09
N ASN A 190 -12.46 -15.25 14.87
CA ASN A 190 -12.74 -16.56 15.49
C ASN A 190 -11.50 -17.13 16.22
N ASP A 191 -10.88 -16.30 17.07
CA ASP A 191 -9.69 -16.60 17.87
C ASP A 191 -8.39 -16.89 17.12
N LEU A 192 -8.41 -16.85 15.78
CA LEU A 192 -7.23 -17.07 14.93
C LEU A 192 -6.70 -15.75 14.39
N ASN A 193 -5.37 -15.61 14.36
CA ASN A 193 -4.75 -14.48 13.66
C ASN A 193 -4.94 -14.67 12.15
N THR A 194 -5.21 -13.55 11.49
CA THR A 194 -5.64 -13.48 10.09
C THR A 194 -4.51 -13.03 9.17
N GLY A 195 -4.82 -12.74 7.91
CA GLY A 195 -3.89 -12.14 6.95
C GLY A 195 -4.59 -11.05 6.14
N PHE A 196 -3.84 -10.34 5.31
CA PHE A 196 -4.36 -9.30 4.43
C PHE A 196 -4.64 -9.86 3.04
N SER A 197 -5.71 -9.42 2.37
CA SER A 197 -5.91 -9.72 0.95
C SER A 197 -5.22 -8.69 0.06
N ILE A 198 -4.53 -9.17 -0.98
CA ILE A 198 -3.91 -8.30 -1.98
C ILE A 198 -4.98 -7.45 -2.71
N ASN A 199 -6.18 -8.02 -2.91
CA ASN A 199 -7.35 -7.35 -3.48
C ASN A 199 -7.70 -6.05 -2.77
N ARG A 200 -7.59 -6.03 -1.44
CA ARG A 200 -7.85 -4.84 -0.62
C ARG A 200 -6.60 -3.97 -0.49
N ASP A 201 -5.45 -4.61 -0.34
CA ASP A 201 -4.24 -3.94 0.13
C ASP A 201 -3.53 -3.10 -0.95
N ILE A 202 -3.52 -3.54 -2.22
CA ILE A 202 -2.95 -2.72 -3.32
C ILE A 202 -3.70 -1.39 -3.48
N PRO A 203 -5.05 -1.38 -3.64
CA PRO A 203 -5.79 -0.12 -3.68
C PRO A 203 -5.58 0.72 -2.42
N TYR A 204 -5.53 0.09 -1.23
CA TYR A 204 -5.29 0.79 0.03
C TYR A 204 -3.97 1.56 0.02
N HIS A 205 -2.89 0.91 -0.37
CA HIS A 205 -1.57 1.51 -0.45
C HIS A 205 -1.51 2.67 -1.45
N LEU A 206 -2.05 2.49 -2.66
CA LEU A 206 -2.07 3.55 -3.68
C LEU A 206 -2.88 4.77 -3.25
N ILE A 207 -4.06 4.59 -2.65
CA ILE A 207 -4.87 5.70 -2.16
C ILE A 207 -4.14 6.49 -1.07
N ASN A 208 -3.45 5.80 -0.16
CA ASN A 208 -2.70 6.46 0.90
C ASN A 208 -1.44 7.17 0.39
N VAL A 209 -0.83 6.72 -0.70
CA VAL A 209 0.26 7.43 -1.39
C VAL A 209 -0.27 8.77 -1.93
N TYR A 210 -1.40 8.77 -2.63
CA TYR A 210 -2.04 10.01 -3.08
C TYR A 210 -2.47 10.93 -1.93
N PHE A 211 -2.95 10.35 -0.83
CA PHE A 211 -3.26 11.13 0.38
C PHE A 211 -2.03 11.77 1.01
N ALA A 212 -0.91 11.05 1.10
CA ALA A 212 0.35 11.60 1.56
C ALA A 212 0.83 12.72 0.61
N SER A 213 0.71 12.54 -0.71
CA SER A 213 0.99 13.60 -1.69
C SER A 213 0.13 14.84 -1.48
N ALA A 214 -1.17 14.68 -1.21
CA ALA A 214 -2.08 15.79 -0.94
C ALA A 214 -1.77 16.51 0.39
N CYS A 215 -1.40 15.75 1.43
CA CYS A 215 -0.91 16.31 2.69
C CYS A 215 0.37 17.14 2.48
N LEU A 216 1.31 16.63 1.67
CA LEU A 216 2.52 17.34 1.32
C LEU A 216 2.20 18.62 0.53
N ALA A 217 1.31 18.55 -0.46
CA ALA A 217 0.85 19.73 -1.21
C ALA A 217 0.27 20.82 -0.27
N SER A 218 -0.54 20.42 0.71
CA SER A 218 -1.10 21.34 1.71
C SER A 218 0.00 22.03 2.52
N VAL A 219 1.00 21.28 2.97
CA VAL A 219 2.15 21.82 3.71
C VAL A 219 2.96 22.79 2.84
N VAL A 220 3.28 22.41 1.60
CA VAL A 220 4.05 23.24 0.66
C VAL A 220 3.33 24.57 0.42
N ARG A 221 2.04 24.54 0.04
CA ARG A 221 1.25 25.77 -0.23
C ARG A 221 1.17 26.71 0.97
N LYS A 222 1.08 26.14 2.17
CA LYS A 222 0.90 26.92 3.40
C LYS A 222 2.19 27.61 3.84
N HIS A 223 3.34 26.99 3.58
CA HIS A 223 4.61 27.41 4.16
C HIS A 223 5.60 27.99 3.16
N ILE A 224 5.46 27.65 1.88
CA ILE A 224 6.35 28.06 0.80
C ILE A 224 5.61 29.00 -0.14
N ARG A 225 6.26 30.10 -0.53
CA ARG A 225 5.70 31.03 -1.50
C ARG A 225 6.03 30.54 -2.90
N ILE A 226 5.00 30.25 -3.68
CA ILE A 226 5.11 29.87 -5.08
C ILE A 226 4.37 30.96 -5.88
N SER A 227 5.09 31.63 -6.79
CA SER A 227 4.54 32.76 -7.56
C SER A 227 3.60 32.30 -8.67
N GLU A 228 3.98 31.22 -9.36
CA GLU A 228 3.21 30.61 -10.43
C GLU A 228 3.46 29.09 -10.41
N VAL A 229 2.40 28.30 -10.59
CA VAL A 229 2.50 26.84 -10.68
C VAL A 229 2.44 26.46 -12.14
N VAL A 230 3.54 25.95 -12.68
CA VAL A 230 3.59 25.46 -14.06
C VAL A 230 3.32 23.95 -14.03
N PRO A 231 2.26 23.46 -14.71
CA PRO A 231 2.03 22.03 -14.81
C PRO A 231 3.19 21.34 -15.52
N GLU A 232 3.70 20.29 -14.89
CA GLU A 232 4.71 19.42 -15.48
C GLU A 232 4.06 18.54 -16.55
N MET A 233 4.56 18.60 -17.79
CA MET A 233 4.12 17.73 -18.88
C MET A 233 4.97 16.46 -18.91
N LEU A 234 4.76 15.59 -17.93
CA LEU A 234 5.40 14.29 -17.85
C LEU A 234 4.55 13.20 -18.50
N ASP A 235 5.21 12.26 -19.16
CA ASP A 235 4.55 11.04 -19.65
C ASP A 235 4.10 10.18 -18.45
N GLY A 236 2.81 9.84 -18.46
CA GLY A 236 2.17 9.04 -17.42
C GLY A 236 1.80 7.62 -17.85
N GLU A 237 2.35 7.11 -18.94
CA GLU A 237 1.99 5.78 -19.46
C GLU A 237 2.17 4.67 -18.43
N HIS A 238 3.23 4.69 -17.61
CA HIS A 238 3.42 3.71 -16.53
C HIS A 238 2.37 3.83 -15.42
N LEU A 239 1.95 5.04 -15.05
CA LEU A 239 0.85 5.26 -14.11
C LEU A 239 -0.45 4.72 -14.69
N GLU A 240 -0.75 5.04 -15.95
CA GLU A 240 -1.92 4.55 -16.66
C GLU A 240 -1.97 3.01 -16.63
N ARG A 241 -0.85 2.35 -16.97
CA ARG A 241 -0.73 0.88 -16.93
C ARG A 241 -0.96 0.33 -15.52
N CYS A 242 -0.37 0.94 -14.50
CA CYS A 242 -0.60 0.56 -13.11
C CYS A 242 -2.09 0.64 -12.74
N PHE A 243 -2.74 1.78 -12.96
CA PHE A 243 -4.15 1.95 -12.59
C PHE A 243 -5.08 1.06 -13.38
N ARG A 244 -4.78 0.77 -14.65
CA ARG A 244 -5.54 -0.20 -15.44
C ARG A 244 -5.46 -1.60 -14.83
N GLU A 245 -4.28 -2.05 -14.41
CA GLU A 245 -4.14 -3.37 -13.77
C GLU A 245 -4.86 -3.43 -12.43
N VAL A 246 -4.75 -2.40 -11.60
CA VAL A 246 -5.44 -2.35 -10.30
C VAL A 246 -6.96 -2.28 -10.48
N ALA A 247 -7.46 -1.52 -11.45
CA ALA A 247 -8.90 -1.41 -11.73
C ALA A 247 -9.54 -2.71 -12.26
N LYS A 248 -8.76 -3.67 -12.77
CA LYS A 248 -9.24 -4.99 -13.18
C LYS A 248 -9.47 -5.93 -11.98
N MET A 249 -8.88 -5.63 -10.82
CA MET A 249 -8.95 -6.51 -9.66
C MET A 249 -10.38 -6.58 -9.13
N LYS A 250 -10.92 -7.80 -9.02
CA LYS A 250 -12.21 -8.05 -8.38
C LYS A 250 -12.16 -7.68 -6.91
N VAL A 251 -13.24 -7.13 -6.38
CA VAL A 251 -13.35 -6.82 -4.95
C VAL A 251 -13.77 -8.09 -4.22
N MET A 252 -12.81 -8.95 -3.92
CA MET A 252 -12.99 -10.15 -3.11
C MET A 252 -12.18 -10.01 -1.82
N LEU A 253 -12.79 -10.25 -0.68
CA LEU A 253 -12.22 -9.97 0.65
C LEU A 253 -12.13 -11.23 1.50
N LEU A 254 -11.14 -11.27 2.40
CA LEU A 254 -11.07 -12.33 3.41
C LEU A 254 -12.22 -12.18 4.44
N PRO A 255 -12.58 -13.25 5.17
CA PRO A 255 -13.77 -13.24 6.04
C PRO A 255 -13.83 -12.10 7.07
N ASP A 256 -12.69 -11.73 7.64
CA ASP A 256 -12.54 -10.63 8.62
C ASP A 256 -12.53 -9.25 7.96
N GLU A 257 -12.16 -9.16 6.68
CA GLU A 257 -12.11 -7.92 5.90
C GLU A 257 -13.49 -7.49 5.37
N ILE A 258 -14.50 -8.38 5.33
CA ILE A 258 -15.84 -8.09 4.79
C ILE A 258 -16.51 -6.87 5.47
N LYS A 259 -16.20 -6.64 6.75
CA LYS A 259 -16.75 -5.51 7.53
C LYS A 259 -15.85 -4.28 7.51
N MET A 260 -14.67 -4.36 6.90
CA MET A 260 -13.75 -3.25 6.81
C MET A 260 -14.18 -2.28 5.71
N GLU A 261 -13.69 -1.05 5.84
CA GLU A 261 -13.76 -0.07 4.77
C GLU A 261 -13.00 -0.55 3.53
N ILE A 262 -13.59 -0.32 2.35
CA ILE A 262 -13.11 -0.86 1.07
C ILE A 262 -12.42 0.24 0.27
N PRO A 263 -11.12 0.11 -0.02
CA PRO A 263 -10.42 0.97 -0.97
C PRO A 263 -10.74 0.51 -2.39
N PHE A 264 -10.93 1.45 -3.30
CA PHE A 264 -11.29 1.11 -4.68
C PHE A 264 -10.63 2.05 -5.70
N VAL A 265 -10.17 1.46 -6.80
CA VAL A 265 -9.66 2.16 -7.98
C VAL A 265 -10.61 1.88 -9.13
N HIS A 266 -11.28 2.93 -9.62
CA HIS A 266 -12.25 2.83 -10.69
C HIS A 266 -11.74 3.48 -11.97
N MET A 267 -11.77 2.76 -13.08
CA MET A 267 -11.55 3.32 -14.41
C MET A 267 -12.89 3.81 -14.99
N ARG A 268 -13.00 5.11 -15.26
CA ARG A 268 -14.16 5.73 -15.89
C ARG A 268 -14.13 5.49 -17.42
N LYS A 269 -15.29 5.68 -18.06
CA LYS A 269 -15.45 5.46 -19.52
C LYS A 269 -14.60 6.40 -20.38
N ASP A 270 -14.28 7.57 -19.85
CA ASP A 270 -13.43 8.59 -20.50
C ASP A 270 -11.93 8.27 -20.35
N GLY A 271 -11.56 7.16 -19.71
CA GLY A 271 -10.18 6.77 -19.48
C GLY A 271 -9.52 7.47 -18.28
N THR A 272 -10.28 8.21 -17.48
CA THR A 272 -9.80 8.76 -16.21
C THR A 272 -9.96 7.74 -15.08
N PHE A 273 -9.24 7.95 -13.97
CA PHE A 273 -9.29 7.06 -12.80
C PHE A 273 -9.81 7.79 -11.58
N LEU A 274 -10.57 7.08 -10.75
CA LEU A 274 -11.05 7.52 -9.46
C LEU A 274 -10.51 6.60 -8.37
N LEU A 275 -9.82 7.18 -7.40
CA LEU A 275 -9.33 6.52 -6.19
C LEU A 275 -10.25 6.92 -5.02
N GLU A 276 -10.85 5.95 -4.33
CA GLU A 276 -11.84 6.21 -3.26
C GLU A 276 -11.64 5.30 -2.04
N PHE A 277 -11.65 5.88 -0.84
CA PHE A 277 -11.65 5.16 0.44
C PHE A 277 -12.34 5.98 1.56
N PRO A 278 -13.36 5.45 2.26
CA PRO A 278 -14.07 4.21 1.95
C PRO A 278 -14.92 4.34 0.68
N SER A 279 -14.90 3.32 -0.16
CA SER A 279 -15.81 3.20 -1.30
C SER A 279 -17.13 2.54 -0.89
N LYS A 280 -18.18 2.79 -1.69
CA LYS A 280 -19.52 2.20 -1.52
C LYS A 280 -19.68 0.87 -2.27
N ILE A 281 -18.63 0.42 -2.97
CA ILE A 281 -18.68 -0.86 -3.69
C ILE A 281 -18.88 -2.02 -2.71
N LYS A 282 -19.63 -3.03 -3.13
CA LYS A 282 -19.87 -4.25 -2.36
C LYS A 282 -18.89 -5.33 -2.84
N PRO A 283 -18.30 -6.12 -1.93
CA PRO A 283 -17.46 -7.23 -2.33
C PRO A 283 -18.31 -8.30 -3.04
N GLU A 284 -17.69 -9.01 -3.98
CA GLU A 284 -18.37 -10.05 -4.76
C GLU A 284 -18.70 -11.29 -3.90
N ASN A 285 -17.96 -11.51 -2.80
CA ASN A 285 -18.04 -12.67 -1.93
C ASN A 285 -18.61 -12.37 -0.53
N ILE A 286 -19.71 -11.62 -0.44
CA ILE A 286 -20.37 -11.28 0.85
C ILE A 286 -20.82 -12.53 1.62
N LYS A 287 -21.23 -13.58 0.90
CA LYS A 287 -21.73 -14.81 1.52
C LYS A 287 -20.54 -15.68 1.96
N PRO A 288 -20.64 -16.40 3.08
CA PRO A 288 -19.63 -17.38 3.44
C PRO A 288 -19.51 -18.47 2.38
N HIS A 289 -18.27 -18.88 2.10
CA HIS A 289 -17.95 -19.97 1.17
C HIS A 289 -17.05 -20.99 1.87
N ILE A 290 -17.18 -22.26 1.49
CA ILE A 290 -16.16 -23.26 1.82
C ILE A 290 -15.01 -23.02 0.83
N ALA A 291 -13.82 -22.77 1.37
CA ALA A 291 -12.65 -22.44 0.59
C ALA A 291 -11.45 -23.29 1.00
N ASP A 292 -10.64 -23.63 0.01
CA ASP A 292 -9.34 -24.26 0.19
C ASP A 292 -8.30 -23.19 0.46
N ILE A 293 -7.50 -23.40 1.51
CA ILE A 293 -6.39 -22.52 1.86
C ILE A 293 -5.09 -23.27 1.60
N SER A 294 -4.27 -22.75 0.69
CA SER A 294 -2.94 -23.30 0.43
C SER A 294 -1.85 -22.32 0.82
N VAL A 295 -0.92 -22.80 1.63
CA VAL A 295 0.20 -22.01 2.17
C VAL A 295 1.47 -22.87 2.19
N THR A 296 2.60 -22.29 1.80
CA THR A 296 3.91 -22.90 2.00
C THR A 296 4.55 -22.34 3.26
N THR A 297 4.92 -23.24 4.16
CA THR A 297 5.69 -22.89 5.36
C THR A 297 7.06 -23.55 5.34
N ARG A 298 8.04 -22.87 5.93
CA ARG A 298 9.38 -23.45 6.17
C ARG A 298 9.58 -23.50 7.67
N LEU A 299 9.50 -24.69 8.24
CA LEU A 299 9.74 -24.92 9.66
C LEU A 299 11.24 -24.84 9.95
N GLY A 300 11.57 -24.25 11.09
CA GLY A 300 12.95 -24.16 11.56
C GLY A 300 13.37 -25.43 12.32
N ILE A 301 14.58 -25.42 12.86
CA ILE A 301 15.08 -26.53 13.70
C ILE A 301 14.29 -26.61 15.03
N LYS A 302 13.86 -25.47 15.57
CA LYS A 302 13.18 -25.37 16.87
C LYS A 302 11.69 -25.01 16.77
N ASN A 303 11.27 -24.37 15.68
CA ASN A 303 9.86 -24.09 15.43
C ASN A 303 9.26 -25.30 14.72
N LEU A 304 8.58 -26.17 15.48
CA LEU A 304 8.14 -27.49 15.03
C LEU A 304 6.68 -27.51 14.55
N SER A 305 5.94 -26.42 14.76
CA SER A 305 4.51 -26.34 14.45
C SER A 305 4.17 -25.06 13.70
N PHE A 306 3.05 -25.12 12.98
CA PHE A 306 2.50 -24.02 12.21
C PHE A 306 1.02 -23.81 12.56
N ALA A 307 0.65 -22.56 12.81
CA ALA A 307 -0.73 -22.14 12.97
C ALA A 307 -1.22 -21.46 11.67
N PRO A 308 -2.19 -22.05 10.95
CA PRO A 308 -2.66 -21.50 9.68
C PRO A 308 -3.46 -20.20 9.85
N PRO A 309 -3.39 -19.26 8.88
CA PRO A 309 -4.36 -18.18 8.81
C PRO A 309 -5.72 -18.77 8.39
N TYR A 310 -6.75 -18.54 9.20
CA TYR A 310 -8.10 -19.08 9.00
C TYR A 310 -8.17 -20.62 9.01
N ALA A 311 -8.68 -21.19 10.09
CA ALA A 311 -9.03 -22.59 10.18
C ALA A 311 -10.38 -22.72 10.90
N MET A 312 -11.26 -23.57 10.38
CA MET A 312 -12.38 -24.07 11.17
C MET A 312 -12.00 -25.47 11.64
N PHE A 313 -11.66 -25.59 12.92
CA PHE A 313 -11.62 -26.90 13.56
C PHE A 313 -13.06 -27.37 13.73
N ALA A 314 -13.36 -28.59 13.29
CA ALA A 314 -14.58 -29.24 13.72
C ALA A 314 -14.56 -29.20 15.25
N LYS A 315 -15.56 -28.55 15.87
CA LYS A 315 -15.74 -28.68 17.31
C LYS A 315 -15.98 -30.16 17.54
N ASN A 316 -15.03 -30.84 18.16
CA ASN A 316 -15.26 -32.19 18.66
C ASN A 316 -16.47 -32.07 19.61
N GLY A 317 -17.61 -32.58 19.16
CA GLY A 317 -18.80 -32.78 19.97
C GLY A 317 -18.57 -33.91 20.97
#